data_AF-A0AAN1XTX5-F1
#
_entry.id   AF-A0AAN1XTX5-F1
#
_cell.length_a   1.000
_cell.length_b   1.000
_cell.length_c   1.000
_cell.angle_alpha   90.00
_cell.angle_beta   90.00
_cell.angle_gamma   90.00
#
_symmetry.space_group_name_H-M   'P 1'
#
loop_
_entity.id
_entity.type
_entity.pdbx_description
1 polymer ?
#
loop_
_entity_poly.entity_id
_entity_poly.type
_entity_poly.pdbx_seq_one_letter_code
_entity_poly.pdbx_strand_id
1 'polypeptide(L)'
;MCGLRSNRVRTSHVRAGIAVASACAWIAAAPSTAPPNPFTLDAATPSPSPIALPEIGRVRSTGIACVAMRDLVIPSFAAARRNDTEYADATQRLKRYISASDDDSNKQAPAYLEGLLSKLDMNVSALRTSLLVINRALGDPRISADAVRGNPQLSDLRAQLQRIYAVQADRTNALGEFVMREQAAMNRAEFSAGSTAFSGRGTRTPATESIPAAAPTRQPIGMPVRSGIEFGDIASIADWTGSYVRQVRQTENGAAKVFFPIAQSCR
;
A
#
# COMPACT_ATOMS: atom_id res chain seq x y z
N MET A 1 -17.13 -63.01 -19.93
CA MET A 1 -17.61 -63.31 -21.29
C MET A 1 -18.16 -62.04 -21.91
N CYS A 2 -17.63 -61.70 -23.10
CA CYS A 2 -18.18 -60.94 -24.24
C CYS A 2 -19.29 -59.89 -24.00
N GLY A 3 -19.25 -58.69 -24.61
CA GLY A 3 -18.44 -58.27 -25.74
C GLY A 3 -18.80 -56.88 -26.25
N LEU A 4 -17.87 -56.34 -27.02
CA LEU A 4 -17.97 -55.11 -27.80
C LEU A 4 -19.13 -55.14 -28.81
N ARG A 5 -19.75 -53.98 -29.05
CA ARG A 5 -20.32 -53.64 -30.36
C ARG A 5 -19.98 -52.23 -30.78
N SER A 6 -19.04 -52.20 -31.74
CA SER A 6 -18.76 -51.13 -32.68
C SER A 6 -19.89 -51.04 -33.70
N ASN A 7 -20.30 -49.83 -34.10
CA ASN A 7 -20.89 -49.60 -35.41
C ASN A 7 -20.52 -48.19 -35.92
N ARG A 8 -19.65 -48.18 -36.92
CA ARG A 8 -19.43 -47.07 -37.86
C ARG A 8 -20.50 -47.12 -38.96
N VAL A 9 -20.37 -46.16 -39.90
CA VAL A 9 -20.89 -46.14 -41.29
C VAL A 9 -22.14 -45.22 -41.36
N ARG A 10 -22.27 -44.21 -42.23
CA ARG A 10 -21.72 -43.94 -43.57
C ARG A 10 -21.79 -42.44 -43.92
N THR A 11 -20.83 -42.04 -44.74
CA THR A 11 -20.73 -40.86 -45.62
C THR A 11 -21.91 -40.66 -46.57
N SER A 12 -22.20 -39.41 -46.97
CA SER A 12 -22.47 -38.98 -48.37
C SER A 12 -22.58 -37.45 -48.52
N HIS A 13 -22.00 -36.94 -49.60
CA HIS A 13 -21.81 -35.53 -50.00
C HIS A 13 -23.02 -34.90 -50.69
N VAL A 14 -23.21 -33.57 -50.60
CA VAL A 14 -23.62 -32.69 -51.73
C VAL A 14 -22.99 -31.29 -51.56
N ARG A 15 -22.63 -30.71 -52.71
CA ARG A 15 -21.81 -29.53 -52.98
C ARG A 15 -22.59 -28.19 -53.04
N ALA A 16 -21.78 -27.12 -52.92
CA ALA A 16 -21.81 -25.85 -53.66
C ALA A 16 -22.70 -24.69 -53.19
N GLY A 17 -22.02 -23.57 -52.90
CA GLY A 17 -22.57 -22.22 -52.77
C GLY A 17 -21.44 -21.25 -52.37
N ILE A 18 -20.66 -20.80 -53.34
CA ILE A 18 -19.58 -19.81 -53.17
C ILE A 18 -20.19 -18.40 -53.16
N ALA A 19 -19.84 -17.59 -52.18
CA ALA A 19 -19.82 -16.13 -52.31
C ALA A 19 -18.59 -15.59 -51.57
N VAL A 20 -17.63 -15.09 -52.36
CA VAL A 20 -16.42 -14.41 -51.91
C VAL A 20 -16.76 -12.93 -51.71
N ALA A 21 -16.49 -12.40 -50.52
CA ALA A 21 -16.23 -10.98 -50.32
C ALA A 21 -15.19 -10.81 -49.20
N SER A 22 -14.04 -10.29 -49.61
CA SER A 22 -12.84 -9.96 -48.83
C SER A 22 -13.10 -9.06 -47.62
N ALA A 23 -12.35 -9.25 -46.53
CA ALA A 23 -11.23 -8.36 -46.17
C ALA A 23 -10.69 -8.61 -44.74
N CYS A 24 -9.37 -8.41 -44.61
CA CYS A 24 -8.57 -8.30 -43.38
C CYS A 24 -8.29 -9.59 -42.58
N ALA A 25 -7.31 -10.34 -43.10
CA ALA A 25 -6.50 -11.27 -42.32
C ALA A 25 -5.81 -10.54 -41.15
N TRP A 26 -6.08 -10.98 -39.93
CA TRP A 26 -5.12 -10.91 -38.83
C TRP A 26 -4.69 -12.33 -38.52
N ILE A 27 -3.41 -12.61 -38.77
CA ILE A 27 -2.75 -13.86 -38.42
C ILE A 27 -2.75 -13.94 -36.89
N ALA A 28 -3.65 -14.73 -36.32
CA ALA A 28 -3.54 -15.15 -34.93
C ALA A 28 -2.38 -16.15 -34.85
N ALA A 29 -1.20 -15.67 -34.48
CA ALA A 29 -0.12 -16.54 -34.04
C ALA A 29 -0.60 -17.33 -32.82
N ALA A 30 -0.63 -18.65 -32.93
CA ALA A 30 -0.87 -19.53 -31.80
C ALA A 30 0.23 -19.30 -30.74
N PRO A 31 -0.10 -19.12 -29.45
CA PRO A 31 0.92 -18.99 -28.42
C PRO A 31 1.67 -20.31 -28.28
N SER A 32 2.97 -20.27 -28.57
CA SER A 32 3.93 -21.34 -28.30
C SER A 32 3.96 -21.60 -26.79
N THR A 33 3.62 -22.82 -26.39
CA THR A 33 3.73 -23.28 -25.00
C THR A 33 5.19 -23.67 -24.73
N ALA A 34 5.98 -22.70 -24.30
CA ALA A 34 7.29 -22.98 -23.70
C ALA A 34 7.11 -23.63 -22.31
N PRO A 35 7.95 -24.59 -21.91
CA PRO A 35 7.87 -25.24 -20.61
C PRO A 35 8.13 -24.23 -19.46
N PRO A 36 7.46 -24.37 -18.30
CA PRO A 36 7.51 -23.38 -17.24
C PRO A 36 8.90 -23.33 -16.58
N ASN A 37 9.53 -22.17 -16.67
CA ASN A 37 10.79 -21.87 -15.99
C ASN A 37 10.44 -21.35 -14.57
N PRO A 38 10.95 -21.95 -13.48
CA PRO A 38 10.50 -21.63 -12.10
C PRO A 38 11.00 -20.29 -11.54
N PHE A 39 11.58 -19.40 -12.37
CA PHE A 39 12.20 -18.13 -11.93
C PHE A 39 11.68 -16.88 -12.66
N THR A 40 10.46 -16.90 -13.20
CA THR A 40 9.80 -15.68 -13.65
C THR A 40 8.93 -15.14 -12.52
N LEU A 41 9.40 -14.08 -11.86
CA LEU A 41 8.53 -13.10 -11.20
C LEU A 41 7.44 -12.75 -12.22
N ASP A 42 6.19 -13.09 -11.93
CA ASP A 42 5.05 -12.62 -12.71
C ASP A 42 5.20 -11.12 -12.89
N ALA A 43 5.49 -10.71 -14.13
CA ALA A 43 5.46 -9.32 -14.51
C ALA A 43 4.03 -8.86 -14.24
N ALA A 44 3.86 -8.13 -13.14
CA ALA A 44 2.59 -7.55 -12.75
C ALA A 44 2.04 -6.81 -13.98
N THR A 45 1.05 -7.42 -14.62
CA THR A 45 0.37 -6.83 -15.77
C THR A 45 -0.07 -5.44 -15.32
N PRO A 46 0.24 -4.36 -16.05
CA PRO A 46 -0.27 -3.04 -15.71
C PRO A 46 -1.80 -3.08 -15.85
N SER A 47 -2.46 -3.36 -14.74
CA SER A 47 -3.91 -3.34 -14.58
C SER A 47 -4.38 -1.88 -14.51
N PRO A 48 -5.61 -1.57 -14.98
CA PRO A 48 -5.97 -0.26 -15.50
C PRO A 48 -5.92 0.83 -14.41
N SER A 49 -5.79 2.07 -14.87
CA SER A 49 -5.83 3.30 -14.09
C SER A 49 -6.73 3.24 -12.85
N PRO A 50 -6.33 3.89 -11.74
CA PRO A 50 -7.12 3.91 -10.51
C PRO A 50 -8.56 4.31 -10.80
N ILE A 51 -9.50 3.43 -10.49
CA ILE A 51 -10.91 3.58 -10.87
C ILE A 51 -11.48 4.80 -10.11
N ALA A 52 -11.73 5.90 -10.83
CA ALA A 52 -12.33 7.08 -10.24
C ALA A 52 -13.83 6.84 -10.03
N LEU A 53 -14.31 7.08 -8.80
CA LEU A 53 -15.74 7.05 -8.50
C LEU A 53 -16.47 8.12 -9.34
N PRO A 54 -17.67 7.82 -9.89
CA PRO A 54 -18.38 8.78 -10.70
C PRO A 54 -18.86 9.96 -9.84
N GLU A 55 -18.86 11.15 -10.43
CA GLU A 55 -19.46 12.33 -9.79
C GLU A 55 -20.98 12.16 -9.66
N ILE A 56 -21.50 12.43 -8.45
CA ILE A 56 -22.93 12.38 -8.14
C ILE A 56 -23.47 13.81 -8.10
N GLY A 57 -24.44 14.11 -8.97
CA GLY A 57 -25.05 15.43 -9.07
C GLY A 57 -25.81 15.83 -7.79
N ARG A 58 -25.72 17.11 -7.39
CA ARG A 58 -26.30 17.59 -6.13
C ARG A 58 -27.83 17.72 -6.10
N VAL A 59 -28.48 17.75 -7.27
CA VAL A 59 -29.87 18.21 -7.43
C VAL A 59 -30.87 17.06 -7.63
N ARG A 60 -30.43 15.87 -8.06
CA ARG A 60 -31.32 14.75 -8.42
C ARG A 60 -31.32 13.57 -7.45
N SER A 61 -30.26 13.37 -6.67
CA SER A 61 -30.12 12.22 -5.78
C SER A 61 -30.27 12.63 -4.31
N THR A 62 -31.50 12.53 -3.80
CA THR A 62 -31.87 12.90 -2.42
C THR A 62 -31.83 11.73 -1.43
N GLY A 63 -31.67 10.49 -1.92
CA GLY A 63 -31.53 9.31 -1.07
C GLY A 63 -30.34 9.43 -0.12
N ILE A 64 -30.50 9.01 1.14
CA ILE A 64 -29.47 9.16 2.19
C ILE A 64 -28.15 8.50 1.76
N ALA A 65 -28.21 7.33 1.08
CA ALA A 65 -27.04 6.66 0.53
C ALA A 65 -26.32 7.49 -0.56
N CYS A 66 -27.06 8.18 -1.43
CA CYS A 66 -26.48 9.04 -2.47
C CYS A 66 -25.83 10.29 -1.90
N VAL A 67 -26.45 10.90 -0.88
CA VAL A 67 -25.90 12.04 -0.16
C VAL A 67 -24.63 11.64 0.60
N ALA A 68 -24.65 10.50 1.30
CA ALA A 68 -23.46 9.96 1.97
C ALA A 68 -22.33 9.63 0.98
N MET A 69 -22.67 9.04 -0.17
CA MET A 69 -21.68 8.78 -1.22
C MET A 69 -21.01 10.06 -1.71
N ARG A 70 -21.81 11.08 -2.04
CA ARG A 70 -21.34 12.35 -2.58
C ARG A 70 -20.47 13.13 -1.60
N ASP A 71 -20.92 13.24 -0.35
CA ASP A 71 -20.31 14.16 0.62
C ASP A 71 -19.23 13.49 1.46
N LEU A 72 -19.25 12.16 1.60
CA LEU A 72 -18.37 11.43 2.52
C LEU A 72 -17.48 10.44 1.77
N VAL A 73 -18.06 9.53 0.98
CA VAL A 73 -17.31 8.43 0.37
C VAL A 73 -16.39 8.93 -0.75
N ILE A 74 -16.90 9.74 -1.68
CA ILE A 74 -16.10 10.25 -2.81
C ILE A 74 -14.91 11.10 -2.31
N PRO A 75 -15.10 12.09 -1.40
CA PRO A 75 -13.97 12.84 -0.83
C PRO A 75 -12.98 11.96 -0.07
N SER A 76 -13.46 10.94 0.65
CA SER A 76 -12.61 9.98 1.36
C SER A 76 -11.77 9.14 0.40
N PHE A 77 -12.35 8.69 -0.72
CA PHE A 77 -11.61 7.95 -1.75
C PHE A 77 -10.57 8.83 -2.46
N ALA A 78 -10.88 10.11 -2.68
CA ALA A 78 -9.90 11.06 -3.20
C ALA A 78 -8.77 11.35 -2.19
N ALA A 79 -9.06 11.37 -0.88
CA ALA A 79 -8.05 11.46 0.17
C ALA A 79 -7.19 10.19 0.24
N ALA A 80 -7.81 9.02 0.12
CA ALA A 80 -7.12 7.72 0.03
C ALA A 80 -6.10 7.68 -1.12
N ARG A 81 -6.51 8.11 -2.32
CA ARG A 81 -5.62 8.21 -3.48
C ARG A 81 -4.45 9.18 -3.28
N ARG A 82 -4.68 10.31 -2.60
CA ARG A 82 -3.59 11.24 -2.23
C ARG A 82 -2.65 10.60 -1.21
N ASN A 83 -3.18 9.83 -0.26
CA ASN A 83 -2.38 9.09 0.69
C ASN A 83 -1.49 8.03 -0.02
N ASP A 84 -1.98 7.38 -1.08
CA ASP A 84 -1.17 6.47 -1.90
C ASP A 84 0.00 7.15 -2.60
N THR A 85 -0.23 8.33 -3.20
CA THR A 85 0.84 9.09 -3.86
C THR A 85 1.89 9.55 -2.86
N GLU A 86 1.46 10.07 -1.70
CA GLU A 86 2.36 10.46 -0.62
C GLU A 86 3.15 9.27 -0.06
N TYR A 87 2.53 8.09 0.01
CA TYR A 87 3.20 6.89 0.50
C TYR A 87 4.26 6.38 -0.50
N ALA A 88 4.00 6.50 -1.80
CA ALA A 88 4.98 6.19 -2.84
C ALA A 88 6.22 7.11 -2.73
N ASP A 89 6.00 8.41 -2.54
CA ASP A 89 7.08 9.38 -2.34
C ASP A 89 7.85 9.11 -1.04
N ALA A 90 7.13 8.81 0.05
CA ALA A 90 7.73 8.42 1.32
C ALA A 90 8.61 7.17 1.18
N THR A 91 8.15 6.17 0.41
CA THR A 91 8.91 4.93 0.14
C THR A 91 10.21 5.23 -0.62
N GLN A 92 10.18 6.13 -1.61
CA GLN A 92 11.38 6.54 -2.32
C GLN A 92 12.38 7.26 -1.39
N ARG A 93 11.89 8.12 -0.50
CA ARG A 93 12.72 8.83 0.49
C ARG A 93 13.31 7.90 1.52
N LEU A 94 12.53 6.91 1.98
CA LEU A 94 13.00 5.87 2.89
C LEU A 94 14.17 5.09 2.29
N LYS A 95 14.07 4.67 1.01
CA LYS A 95 15.19 3.99 0.33
C LYS A 95 16.45 4.85 0.30
N ARG A 96 16.31 6.15 -0.02
CA ARG A 96 17.45 7.10 -0.04
C ARG A 96 18.06 7.28 1.36
N TYR A 97 17.23 7.39 2.39
CA TYR A 97 17.69 7.47 3.77
C TYR A 97 18.54 6.25 4.14
N ILE A 98 18.12 5.06 3.71
CA ILE A 98 18.80 3.81 4.07
C ILE A 98 20.13 3.69 3.38
N SER A 99 20.17 3.88 2.06
CA SER A 99 21.42 4.01 1.32
C SER A 99 22.39 4.99 1.98
N ALA A 100 21.90 6.18 2.34
CA ALA A 100 22.72 7.18 2.99
C ALA A 100 23.20 6.74 4.38
N SER A 101 22.35 6.10 5.18
CA SER A 101 22.70 5.70 6.55
C SER A 101 23.60 4.47 6.63
N ASP A 102 23.61 3.61 5.60
CA ASP A 102 24.55 2.49 5.51
C ASP A 102 25.93 2.92 5.02
N ASP A 103 26.02 3.99 4.21
CA ASP A 103 27.26 4.58 3.74
C ASP A 103 28.07 5.24 4.88
N ASP A 104 29.27 4.72 5.11
CA ASP A 104 30.19 5.18 6.15
C ASP A 104 30.59 6.66 6.02
N SER A 105 30.60 7.20 4.80
CA SER A 105 30.92 8.62 4.57
C SER A 105 29.85 9.55 5.12
N ASN A 106 28.58 9.13 5.07
CA ASN A 106 27.44 9.89 5.56
C ASN A 106 27.19 9.68 7.05
N LYS A 107 27.68 8.58 7.65
CA LYS A 107 27.69 8.41 9.11
C LYS A 107 28.48 9.51 9.82
N GLN A 108 29.44 10.13 9.13
CA GLN A 108 30.22 11.27 9.63
C GLN A 108 29.52 12.62 9.39
N ALA A 109 28.40 12.64 8.65
CA ALA A 109 27.62 13.83 8.33
C ALA A 109 26.18 13.73 8.91
N PRO A 110 26.02 13.79 10.25
CA PRO A 110 24.72 13.56 10.92
C PRO A 110 23.62 14.51 10.44
N ALA A 111 23.97 15.77 10.15
CA ALA A 111 23.03 16.77 9.63
C ALA A 111 22.39 16.37 8.28
N TYR A 112 23.10 15.61 7.44
CA TYR A 112 22.54 15.12 6.17
C TYR A 112 21.47 14.04 6.41
N LEU A 113 21.77 13.09 7.30
CA LEU A 113 20.83 12.03 7.68
C LEU A 113 19.60 12.59 8.39
N GLU A 114 19.79 13.56 9.28
CA GLU A 114 18.69 14.26 9.95
C GLU A 114 17.78 14.98 8.93
N GLY A 115 18.36 15.66 7.94
CA GLY A 115 17.61 16.31 6.87
C GLY A 115 16.79 15.34 6.00
N LEU A 116 17.30 14.13 5.74
CA LEU A 116 16.56 13.08 5.05
C LEU A 116 15.40 12.55 5.91
N LEU A 117 15.65 12.35 7.20
CA LEU A 117 14.66 11.84 8.14
C LEU A 117 13.55 12.86 8.42
N SER A 118 13.89 14.14 8.55
CA SER A 118 12.94 15.26 8.67
C SER A 118 11.99 15.31 7.47
N LYS A 119 12.51 15.12 6.25
CA LYS A 119 11.67 15.03 5.05
C LYS A 119 10.73 13.82 5.09
N LEU A 120 11.17 12.69 5.61
CA LEU A 120 10.32 11.51 5.77
C LEU A 120 9.21 11.76 6.81
N ASP A 121 9.52 12.47 7.90
CA ASP A 121 8.54 12.90 8.91
C ASP A 121 7.47 13.84 8.34
N MET A 122 7.86 14.75 7.45
CA MET A 122 6.90 15.59 6.72
C MET A 122 5.91 14.75 5.89
N ASN A 123 6.38 13.70 5.21
CA ASN A 123 5.49 12.79 4.48
C ASN A 123 4.56 12.03 5.44
N VAL A 124 5.05 11.55 6.59
CA VAL A 124 4.20 10.92 7.62
C VAL A 124 3.10 11.88 8.08
N SER A 125 3.44 13.15 8.29
CA SER A 125 2.47 14.19 8.67
C SER A 125 1.43 14.46 7.57
N ALA A 126 1.83 14.46 6.30
CA ALA A 126 0.92 14.58 5.16
C ALA A 126 -0.03 13.36 5.02
N LEU A 127 0.50 12.15 5.24
CA LEU A 127 -0.28 10.91 5.27
C LEU A 127 -1.34 10.98 6.39
N ARG A 128 -0.94 11.36 7.61
CA ARG A 128 -1.85 11.54 8.76
C ARG A 128 -2.94 12.57 8.46
N THR A 129 -2.59 13.68 7.81
CA THR A 129 -3.56 14.72 7.42
C THR A 129 -4.62 14.18 6.46
N SER A 130 -4.22 13.34 5.51
CA SER A 130 -5.16 12.68 4.59
C SER A 130 -6.09 11.69 5.31
N LEU A 131 -5.57 10.96 6.31
CA LEU A 131 -6.37 10.05 7.14
C LEU A 131 -7.47 10.77 7.93
N LEU A 132 -7.24 12.02 8.35
CA LEU A 132 -8.25 12.81 9.06
C LEU A 132 -9.51 13.04 8.22
N VAL A 133 -9.39 13.12 6.89
CA VAL A 133 -10.56 13.25 6.00
C VAL A 133 -11.44 12.02 6.09
N ILE A 134 -10.84 10.83 6.02
CA ILE A 134 -11.56 9.55 6.10
C ILE A 134 -12.14 9.35 7.51
N ASN A 135 -11.36 9.68 8.55
CA ASN A 135 -11.83 9.58 9.93
C ASN A 135 -13.00 10.54 10.22
N ARG A 136 -12.94 11.78 9.69
CA ARG A 136 -14.05 12.74 9.79
C ARG A 136 -15.30 12.20 9.10
N ALA A 137 -15.16 11.57 7.93
CA ALA A 137 -16.29 10.94 7.26
C ALA A 137 -16.91 9.82 8.10
N LEU A 138 -16.09 8.97 8.73
CA LEU A 138 -16.55 7.89 9.62
C LEU A 138 -17.25 8.40 10.90
N GLY A 139 -16.94 9.62 11.32
CA GLY A 139 -17.60 10.32 12.42
C GLY A 139 -18.89 11.06 12.04
N ASP A 140 -19.25 11.11 10.74
CA ASP A 140 -20.45 11.84 10.29
C ASP A 140 -21.73 11.11 10.76
N PRO A 141 -22.70 11.83 11.36
CA PRO A 141 -23.96 11.25 11.83
C PRO A 141 -24.74 10.46 10.77
N ARG A 142 -24.63 10.85 9.48
CA ARG A 142 -25.34 10.23 8.36
C ARG A 142 -24.89 8.80 8.07
N ILE A 143 -23.69 8.42 8.51
CA ILE A 143 -23.17 7.04 8.42
C ILE A 143 -22.77 6.47 9.78
N SER A 144 -23.33 7.03 10.87
CA SER A 144 -23.12 6.54 12.24
C SER A 144 -23.66 5.12 12.44
N ALA A 145 -23.22 4.44 13.50
CA ALA A 145 -23.68 3.09 13.83
C ALA A 145 -25.21 2.99 13.99
N ASP A 146 -25.86 4.07 14.46
CA ASP A 146 -27.32 4.14 14.57
C ASP A 146 -27.98 4.40 13.21
N ALA A 147 -27.41 5.27 12.37
CA ALA A 147 -27.93 5.57 11.03
C ALA A 147 -27.90 4.35 10.08
N VAL A 148 -26.92 3.45 10.26
CA VAL A 148 -26.79 2.25 9.39
C VAL A 148 -27.73 1.10 9.77
N ARG A 149 -28.34 1.10 10.97
CA ARG A 149 -29.11 -0.05 11.49
C ARG A 149 -30.33 -0.41 10.62
N GLY A 150 -30.89 0.55 9.90
CA GLY A 150 -32.04 0.36 9.01
C GLY A 150 -31.71 0.38 7.51
N ASN A 151 -30.43 0.51 7.13
CA ASN A 151 -30.05 0.68 5.73
C ASN A 151 -28.80 -0.16 5.39
N PRO A 152 -28.95 -1.29 4.69
CA PRO A 152 -27.83 -2.18 4.39
C PRO A 152 -26.77 -1.50 3.49
N GLN A 153 -27.19 -0.60 2.58
CA GLN A 153 -26.25 0.14 1.75
C GLN A 153 -25.36 1.06 2.59
N LEU A 154 -25.92 1.79 3.56
CA LEU A 154 -25.13 2.65 4.45
C LEU A 154 -24.22 1.83 5.37
N SER A 155 -24.68 0.66 5.83
CA SER A 155 -23.86 -0.29 6.60
C SER A 155 -22.63 -0.73 5.81
N ASP A 156 -22.83 -1.17 4.56
CA ASP A 156 -21.75 -1.58 3.67
C ASP A 156 -20.79 -0.42 3.37
N LEU A 157 -21.32 0.78 3.11
CA LEU A 157 -20.51 1.97 2.89
C LEU A 157 -19.59 2.27 4.07
N ARG A 158 -20.14 2.27 5.29
CA ARG A 158 -19.38 2.50 6.52
C ARG A 158 -18.32 1.43 6.69
N ALA A 159 -18.68 0.14 6.55
CA ALA A 159 -17.76 -0.97 6.74
C ALA A 159 -16.59 -0.93 5.75
N GLN A 160 -16.81 -0.51 4.50
CA GLN A 160 -15.73 -0.37 3.52
C GLN A 160 -14.85 0.85 3.81
N LEU A 161 -15.43 2.00 4.18
CA LEU A 161 -14.66 3.18 4.59
C LEU A 161 -13.79 2.87 5.82
N GLN A 162 -14.29 2.10 6.79
CA GLN A 162 -13.54 1.67 7.96
C GLN A 162 -12.34 0.80 7.58
N ARG A 163 -12.51 -0.12 6.62
CA ARG A 163 -11.40 -0.95 6.12
C ARG A 163 -10.33 -0.13 5.42
N ILE A 164 -10.72 0.80 4.55
CA ILE A 164 -9.78 1.72 3.90
C ILE A 164 -9.00 2.51 4.96
N TYR A 165 -9.72 3.09 5.94
CA TYR A 165 -9.09 3.83 7.02
C TYR A 165 -8.08 2.98 7.79
N ALA A 166 -8.47 1.78 8.22
CA ALA A 166 -7.61 0.90 9.02
C ALA A 166 -6.30 0.58 8.29
N VAL A 167 -6.38 0.13 7.04
CA VAL A 167 -5.18 -0.24 6.26
C VAL A 167 -4.28 0.98 5.98
N GLN A 168 -4.86 2.14 5.71
CA GLN A 168 -4.08 3.36 5.51
C GLN A 168 -3.47 3.90 6.82
N ALA A 169 -4.17 3.73 7.95
CA ALA A 169 -3.67 4.06 9.27
C ALA A 169 -2.50 3.15 9.64
N ASP A 170 -2.62 1.84 9.41
CA ASP A 170 -1.58 0.86 9.70
C ASP A 170 -0.27 1.19 8.97
N ARG A 171 -0.31 1.44 7.65
CA ARG A 171 0.91 1.81 6.91
C ARG A 171 1.51 3.13 7.37
N THR A 172 0.67 4.10 7.74
CA THR A 172 1.12 5.43 8.19
C THR A 172 1.75 5.35 9.57
N ASN A 173 1.16 4.56 10.47
CA ASN A 173 1.69 4.30 11.80
C ASN A 173 3.03 3.57 11.70
N ALA A 174 3.12 2.52 10.88
CA ALA A 174 4.35 1.76 10.73
C ALA A 174 5.52 2.64 10.22
N LEU A 175 5.26 3.54 9.26
CA LEU A 175 6.26 4.50 8.81
C LEU A 175 6.58 5.57 9.87
N GLY A 176 5.56 6.09 10.57
CA GLY A 176 5.76 7.09 11.62
C GLY A 176 6.55 6.54 12.81
N GLU A 177 6.32 5.29 13.19
CA GLU A 177 7.11 4.64 14.23
C GLU A 177 8.57 4.46 13.81
N PHE A 178 8.84 4.15 12.54
CA PHE A 178 10.21 4.12 12.02
C PHE A 178 10.91 5.47 12.20
N VAL A 179 10.27 6.55 11.75
CA VAL A 179 10.83 7.91 11.87
C VAL A 179 11.15 8.25 13.33
N MET A 180 10.21 7.99 14.25
CA MET A 180 10.42 8.25 15.68
C MET A 180 11.60 7.47 16.26
N ARG A 181 11.83 6.23 15.82
CA ARG A 181 12.95 5.42 16.28
C ARG A 181 14.29 5.92 15.78
N GLU A 182 14.39 6.23 14.50
CA GLU A 182 15.63 6.75 13.93
C GLU A 182 15.98 8.11 14.55
N GLN A 183 14.99 8.98 14.77
CA GLN A 183 15.20 10.23 15.50
C GLN A 183 15.71 9.97 16.91
N ALA A 184 15.11 9.02 17.65
CA ALA A 184 15.56 8.67 18.98
C ALA A 184 16.98 8.06 18.98
N ALA A 185 17.35 7.30 17.94
CA ALA A 185 18.69 6.74 17.79
C ALA A 185 19.74 7.82 17.52
N MET A 186 19.45 8.78 16.63
CA MET A 186 20.31 9.94 16.37
C MET A 186 20.51 10.78 17.63
N ASN A 187 19.44 11.13 18.33
CA ASN A 187 19.52 11.92 19.56
C ASN A 187 20.40 11.23 20.62
N ARG A 188 20.26 9.91 20.80
CA ARG A 188 21.13 9.14 21.73
C ARG A 188 22.60 9.16 21.31
N ALA A 189 22.88 9.04 20.01
CA ALA A 189 24.24 9.11 19.51
C ALA A 189 24.88 10.48 19.81
N GLU A 190 24.14 11.57 19.61
CA GLU A 190 24.61 12.94 19.94
C GLU A 190 24.91 13.12 21.43
N PHE A 191 24.02 12.68 22.32
CA PHE A 191 24.27 12.73 23.77
C PHE A 191 25.50 11.92 24.18
N SER A 192 25.72 10.75 23.57
CA SER A 192 26.90 9.93 23.85
C SER A 192 28.21 10.60 23.38
N ALA A 193 28.18 11.25 22.21
CA ALA A 193 29.33 11.96 21.63
C ALA A 193 29.64 13.28 22.35
N GLY A 194 28.63 13.98 22.90
CA GLY A 194 28.83 15.20 23.69
C GLY A 194 29.32 14.96 25.12
N SER A 195 29.12 13.75 25.68
CA SER A 195 29.52 13.41 27.05
C SER A 195 31.03 13.24 27.26
N THR A 196 31.80 13.05 26.18
CA THR A 196 33.27 12.96 26.25
C THR A 196 33.96 14.32 26.42
N ALA A 197 33.26 15.43 26.19
CA ALA A 197 33.80 16.78 26.36
C ALA A 197 33.81 17.29 27.82
N PHE A 198 33.12 16.62 28.75
CA PHE A 198 33.12 16.99 30.19
C PHE A 198 33.91 16.02 31.08
N SER A 199 34.63 15.05 30.50
CA SER A 199 35.55 14.19 31.27
C SER A 199 36.93 14.84 31.42
N GLY A 200 36.94 16.04 31.97
CA GLY A 200 38.15 16.74 32.40
C GLY A 200 38.18 16.83 33.92
N ARG A 201 39.01 15.98 34.54
CA ARG A 201 39.51 16.06 35.94
C ARG A 201 38.75 15.25 37.02
N GLY A 202 39.19 13.99 37.16
CA GLY A 202 39.57 13.42 38.45
C GLY A 202 38.49 12.72 39.28
N THR A 203 38.37 11.39 39.11
CA THR A 203 38.51 10.40 40.20
C THR A 203 38.57 9.00 39.58
N ARG A 204 39.53 8.20 40.03
CA ARG A 204 39.73 6.80 39.63
C ARG A 204 38.64 5.96 40.30
N THR A 205 37.59 5.60 39.59
CA THR A 205 36.65 4.54 39.99
C THR A 205 37.12 3.20 39.45
N PRO A 206 36.95 2.08 40.20
CA PRO A 206 37.43 0.76 39.79
C PRO A 206 36.65 0.28 38.57
N ALA A 207 37.30 -0.55 37.76
CA ALA A 207 36.75 -1.15 36.56
C ALA A 207 35.45 -1.91 36.87
N THR A 208 34.32 -1.29 36.55
CA THR A 208 33.07 -2.02 36.35
C THR A 208 33.16 -2.61 34.95
N GLU A 209 33.32 -3.93 34.92
CA GLU A 209 33.10 -4.81 33.79
C GLU A 209 32.05 -4.24 32.83
N SER A 210 32.49 -3.94 31.60
CA SER A 210 31.64 -3.45 30.53
C SER A 210 30.64 -4.55 30.17
N ILE A 211 29.47 -4.51 30.81
CA ILE A 211 28.29 -5.22 30.32
C ILE A 211 28.10 -4.72 28.88
N PRO A 212 28.14 -5.59 27.85
CA PRO A 212 27.85 -5.16 26.50
C PRO A 212 26.46 -4.54 26.54
N ALA A 213 26.38 -3.25 26.18
CA ALA A 213 25.10 -2.56 26.07
C ALA A 213 24.28 -3.35 25.05
N ALA A 214 23.35 -4.17 25.55
CA ALA A 214 22.42 -4.89 24.72
C ALA A 214 21.67 -3.85 23.90
N ALA A 215 21.94 -3.84 22.59
CA ALA A 215 21.14 -3.07 21.65
C ALA A 215 19.66 -3.38 21.95
N PRO A 216 18.80 -2.36 22.12
CA PRO A 216 17.43 -2.59 22.53
C PRO A 216 16.76 -3.55 21.53
N THR A 217 16.57 -4.79 21.97
CA THR A 217 16.07 -5.92 21.17
C THR A 217 14.54 -5.96 21.14
N ARG A 218 13.88 -4.87 21.54
CA ARG A 218 12.43 -4.74 21.42
C ARG A 218 12.10 -4.03 20.12
N GLN A 219 12.02 -4.86 19.09
CA GLN A 219 11.56 -4.50 17.77
C GLN A 219 10.08 -4.09 17.83
N PRO A 220 9.70 -3.04 17.12
CA PRO A 220 8.31 -2.65 16.94
C PRO A 220 7.66 -3.49 15.85
N ILE A 221 6.34 -3.59 15.94
CA ILE A 221 5.49 -4.27 14.97
C ILE A 221 5.64 -3.55 13.61
N GLY A 222 6.01 -4.29 12.57
CA GLY A 222 5.84 -3.82 11.20
C GLY A 222 7.10 -3.85 10.34
N MET A 223 8.17 -3.12 10.67
CA MET A 223 9.32 -2.95 9.76
C MET A 223 10.39 -4.05 9.90
N PRO A 224 11.00 -4.52 8.78
CA PRO A 224 12.08 -5.49 8.85
C PRO A 224 13.35 -4.95 9.53
N VAL A 225 14.09 -5.87 10.15
CA VAL A 225 15.37 -5.59 10.80
C VAL A 225 16.40 -5.22 9.76
N ARG A 226 17.12 -4.11 10.00
CA ARG A 226 18.26 -3.70 9.19
C ARG A 226 19.45 -4.62 9.47
N SER A 227 19.96 -5.22 8.41
CA SER A 227 21.18 -6.05 8.42
C SER A 227 22.45 -5.21 8.36
N GLY A 228 22.35 -3.92 8.00
CA GLY A 228 23.51 -3.05 7.75
C GLY A 228 24.17 -3.32 6.40
N ILE A 229 23.56 -4.17 5.58
CA ILE A 229 23.94 -4.41 4.19
C ILE A 229 22.91 -3.68 3.32
N GLU A 230 23.32 -2.58 2.72
CA GLU A 230 22.44 -1.67 1.96
C GLU A 230 21.49 -2.42 1.01
N PHE A 231 22.03 -3.30 0.16
CA PHE A 231 21.23 -4.03 -0.82
C PHE A 231 20.16 -4.91 -0.16
N GLY A 232 20.52 -5.59 0.93
CA GLY A 232 19.60 -6.44 1.70
C GLY A 232 18.50 -5.62 2.37
N ASP A 233 18.87 -4.48 2.94
CA ASP A 233 17.95 -3.59 3.66
C ASP A 233 16.97 -2.91 2.68
N ILE A 234 17.44 -2.47 1.51
CA ILE A 234 16.59 -1.93 0.44
C ILE A 234 15.60 -2.97 -0.06
N ALA A 235 16.04 -4.21 -0.29
CA ALA A 235 15.18 -5.29 -0.75
C ALA A 235 14.11 -5.62 0.30
N SER A 236 14.51 -5.79 1.56
CA SER A 236 13.58 -6.07 2.66
C SER A 236 12.51 -4.98 2.81
N ILE A 237 12.90 -3.73 2.60
CA ILE A 237 11.97 -2.60 2.68
C ILE A 237 11.10 -2.46 1.44
N ALA A 238 11.61 -2.83 0.27
CA ALA A 238 10.77 -2.94 -0.92
C ALA A 238 9.68 -4.00 -0.73
N ASP A 239 10.01 -5.14 -0.10
CA ASP A 239 9.04 -6.20 0.20
C ASP A 239 8.01 -5.75 1.23
N TRP A 240 8.46 -5.13 2.31
CA TRP A 240 7.63 -4.58 3.38
C TRP A 240 6.70 -3.46 2.91
N THR A 241 7.22 -2.45 2.20
CA THR A 241 6.37 -1.40 1.62
C THR A 241 5.45 -1.96 0.55
N GLY A 242 5.92 -2.95 -0.22
CA GLY A 242 5.15 -3.68 -1.21
C GLY A 242 3.96 -4.43 -0.63
N SER A 243 4.08 -5.02 0.57
CA SER A 243 2.95 -5.70 1.22
C SER A 243 1.82 -4.74 1.57
N TYR A 244 2.13 -3.56 2.10
CA TYR A 244 1.12 -2.54 2.36
C TYR A 244 0.47 -2.02 1.08
N VAL A 245 1.25 -1.77 0.02
CA VAL A 245 0.69 -1.35 -1.28
C VAL A 245 -0.29 -2.40 -1.82
N ARG A 246 0.04 -3.70 -1.73
CA ARG A 246 -0.86 -4.78 -2.14
C ARG A 246 -2.13 -4.82 -1.28
N GLN A 247 -1.99 -4.70 0.04
CA GLN A 247 -3.13 -4.72 0.98
C GLN A 247 -4.09 -3.54 0.75
N VAL A 248 -3.55 -2.33 0.56
CA VAL A 248 -4.33 -1.14 0.24
C VAL A 248 -5.08 -1.34 -1.06
N ARG A 249 -4.40 -1.77 -2.13
CA ARG A 249 -5.04 -2.04 -3.42
C ARG A 249 -6.15 -3.07 -3.33
N GLN A 250 -5.94 -4.17 -2.61
CA GLN A 250 -6.98 -5.18 -2.41
C GLN A 250 -8.20 -4.60 -1.68
N THR A 251 -7.95 -3.78 -0.67
CA THR A 251 -9.00 -3.14 0.14
C THR A 251 -9.77 -2.10 -0.67
N GLU A 252 -9.07 -1.22 -1.39
CA GLU A 252 -9.68 -0.19 -2.25
C GLU A 252 -10.46 -0.81 -3.41
N ASN A 253 -9.95 -1.86 -4.04
CA ASN A 253 -10.68 -2.59 -5.08
C ASN A 253 -11.91 -3.31 -4.51
N GLY A 254 -11.82 -3.85 -3.30
CA GLY A 254 -12.95 -4.43 -2.59
C GLY A 254 -14.03 -3.40 -2.27
N ALA A 255 -13.63 -2.23 -1.77
CA ALA A 255 -14.51 -1.11 -1.47
C ALA A 255 -15.16 -0.54 -2.73
N ALA A 256 -14.38 -0.38 -3.81
CA ALA A 256 -14.88 0.09 -5.10
C ALA A 256 -16.03 -0.78 -5.62
N LYS A 257 -15.93 -2.12 -5.52
CA LYS A 257 -17.01 -3.04 -5.93
C LYS A 257 -18.35 -2.77 -5.21
N VAL A 258 -18.30 -2.25 -3.99
CA VAL A 258 -19.49 -1.84 -3.22
C VAL A 258 -19.95 -0.45 -3.61
N PHE A 259 -19.01 0.49 -3.76
CA PHE A 259 -19.29 1.90 -4.03
C PHE A 259 -19.83 2.14 -5.44
N PHE A 260 -19.32 1.44 -6.46
CA PHE A 260 -19.67 1.69 -7.86
C PHE A 260 -21.16 1.50 -8.16
N PRO A 261 -21.80 0.38 -7.79
CA PRO A 261 -23.22 0.18 -8.04
C PRO A 261 -24.10 1.23 -7.36
N ILE A 262 -23.76 1.60 -6.12
CA ILE A 262 -24.48 2.64 -5.37
C ILE A 262 -24.34 3.98 -6.08
N ALA A 263 -23.12 4.36 -6.47
CA ALA A 263 -22.88 5.62 -7.17
C ALA A 263 -23.60 5.69 -8.53
N GLN A 264 -23.68 4.57 -9.25
CA GLN A 264 -24.43 4.46 -10.52
C GLN A 264 -25.95 4.64 -10.30
N SER A 265 -26.50 4.10 -9.22
CA SER A 265 -27.92 4.27 -8.88
C SER A 265 -28.29 5.71 -8.48
N CYS A 266 -27.29 6.56 -8.22
CA CYS A 266 -27.45 7.94 -7.78
C CYS A 266 -27.31 8.99 -8.91
N ARG A 267 -27.17 8.55 -10.16
CA ARG A 267 -27.18 9.42 -11.35
C ARG A 267 -28.61 9.64 -11.85
#